data_AF-A0A3D4CZU0-F1
#
_entry.id   AF-A0A3D4CZU0-F1
#
_cell.length_a   1.000
_cell.length_b   1.000
_cell.length_c   1.000
_cell.angle_alpha   90.00
_cell.angle_beta   90.00
_cell.angle_gamma   90.00
#
_symmetry.space_group_name_H-M   'P 1'
#
loop_
_entity.id
_entity.type
_entity.pdbx_description
1 polymer ?
#
loop_
_entity_poly.entity_id
_entity_poly.type
_entity_poly.pdbx_seq_one_letter_code
_entity_poly.pdbx_strand_id
1 'polypeptide(L)'
;PRRRMWHFLGQVKEMGFSGVNNFPTHSIVDGKFRQTLEETGMSVRKEVEMVGLARRMDLFSIVYVGSPEEARDMAEVGADAIIAHVGTTIGGSIGVVEATMTLEDAAARTQEIIEAGKTVRDDVIYLSHGGPISKPEDAAYINEHTDAVGFVGASSLERMAVEDSLTSLTREFKSIPVKRK
;
A
#
# COMPACT_ATOMS: atom_id res chain seq x y z
N PRO A 1 16.69 11.59 4.05
CA PRO A 1 17.84 12.43 3.65
C PRO A 1 19.26 11.81 3.74
N ARG A 2 19.47 10.68 4.44
CA ARG A 2 20.82 10.10 4.65
C ARG A 2 21.25 9.05 3.61
N ARG A 3 20.37 8.64 2.69
CA ARG A 3 20.66 7.60 1.69
C ARG A 3 20.85 8.23 0.31
N ARG A 4 21.85 7.74 -0.43
CA ARG A 4 22.01 8.03 -1.87
C ARG A 4 21.25 6.95 -2.64
N MET A 5 20.12 7.29 -3.24
CA MET A 5 19.18 6.27 -3.77
C MET A 5 19.80 5.35 -4.82
N TRP A 6 20.61 5.85 -5.74
CA TRP A 6 21.24 5.01 -6.76
C TRP A 6 22.11 3.91 -6.15
N HIS A 7 22.86 4.25 -5.10
CA HIS A 7 23.75 3.29 -4.43
C HIS A 7 22.93 2.29 -3.63
N PHE A 8 21.92 2.77 -2.89
CA PHE A 8 21.06 1.92 -2.08
C PHE A 8 20.22 0.95 -2.94
N LEU A 9 19.66 1.41 -4.06
CA LEU A 9 18.95 0.55 -5.01
C LEU A 9 19.88 -0.50 -5.62
N GLY A 10 21.16 -0.17 -5.84
CA GLY A 10 22.18 -1.13 -6.23
C GLY A 10 22.32 -2.26 -5.20
N GLN A 11 22.42 -1.91 -3.91
CA GLN A 11 22.49 -2.87 -2.81
C GLN A 11 21.21 -3.73 -2.71
N VAL A 12 20.04 -3.14 -2.93
CA VAL A 12 18.75 -3.86 -2.95
C VAL A 12 18.74 -4.91 -4.07
N LYS A 13 19.20 -4.53 -5.27
CA LYS A 13 19.31 -5.44 -6.41
C LYS A 13 20.32 -6.56 -6.15
N GLU A 14 21.50 -6.23 -5.62
CA GLU A 14 22.55 -7.19 -5.28
C GLU A 14 22.11 -8.21 -4.21
N MET A 15 21.24 -7.79 -3.29
CA MET A 15 20.65 -8.67 -2.28
C MET A 15 19.61 -9.65 -2.85
N GLY A 16 19.22 -9.48 -4.12
CA GLY A 16 18.32 -10.40 -4.83
C GLY A 16 16.84 -10.00 -4.85
N PHE A 17 16.51 -8.75 -4.50
CA PHE A 17 15.14 -8.27 -4.62
C PHE A 17 14.78 -8.03 -6.09
N SER A 18 13.61 -8.51 -6.50
CA SER A 18 13.08 -8.31 -7.86
C SER A 18 12.63 -6.87 -8.13
N GLY A 19 12.43 -6.08 -7.09
CA GLY A 19 11.84 -4.76 -7.21
C GLY A 19 11.76 -3.99 -5.90
N VAL A 20 11.03 -2.87 -5.96
CA VAL A 20 10.86 -1.92 -4.85
C VAL A 20 9.42 -1.47 -4.70
N ASN A 21 9.10 -1.04 -3.48
CA ASN A 21 7.88 -0.32 -3.13
C ASN A 21 8.27 0.93 -2.34
N ASN A 22 7.54 2.03 -2.51
CA ASN A 22 7.79 3.30 -1.82
C ASN A 22 7.29 3.32 -0.37
N PHE A 23 7.43 2.23 0.39
CA PHE A 23 7.00 2.18 1.79
C PHE A 23 8.19 2.29 2.77
N PRO A 24 8.12 3.14 3.81
CA PRO A 24 7.03 4.06 4.18
C PRO A 24 6.83 5.20 3.16
N THR A 25 5.57 5.58 2.93
CA THR A 25 5.17 6.62 1.97
C THR A 25 4.53 7.82 2.66
N HIS A 26 4.76 9.02 2.11
CA HIS A 26 4.03 10.24 2.48
C HIS A 26 2.67 10.38 1.79
N SER A 27 2.35 9.53 0.81
CA SER A 27 1.04 9.49 0.13
C SER A 27 -0.14 9.26 1.08
N ILE A 28 0.12 8.69 2.27
CA ILE A 28 -0.89 8.44 3.32
C ILE A 28 -0.87 9.49 4.44
N VAL A 29 -0.05 10.53 4.33
CA VAL A 29 0.03 11.63 5.29
C VAL A 29 -0.73 12.82 4.72
N ASP A 30 -1.56 13.46 5.54
CA ASP A 30 -2.41 14.58 5.16
C ASP A 30 -2.22 15.84 6.03
N GLY A 31 -3.02 16.86 5.73
CA GLY A 31 -3.12 18.09 6.50
C GLY A 31 -1.82 18.87 6.63
N LYS A 32 -1.73 19.64 7.72
CA LYS A 32 -0.59 20.53 7.99
C LYS A 32 0.74 19.77 8.12
N PHE A 33 0.69 18.53 8.59
CA PHE A 33 1.89 17.71 8.72
C PHE A 33 2.44 17.32 7.36
N ARG A 34 1.60 16.85 6.43
CA ARG A 34 2.01 16.61 5.03
C ARG A 34 2.67 17.84 4.42
N GLN A 35 2.02 19.00 4.54
CA GLN A 35 2.57 20.25 4.02
C GLN A 35 3.96 20.56 4.59
N THR A 36 4.15 20.36 5.90
CA THR A 36 5.45 20.57 6.53
C THR A 36 6.52 19.63 5.98
N LEU A 37 6.17 18.37 5.71
CA LEU A 37 7.10 17.38 5.14
C LEU A 37 7.49 17.75 3.70
N GLU A 38 6.51 18.20 2.89
CA GLU A 38 6.74 18.70 1.54
C GLU A 38 7.70 19.90 1.54
N GLU A 39 7.43 20.91 2.37
CA GLU A 39 8.24 22.15 2.47
C GLU A 39 9.65 21.92 3.04
N THR A 40 9.84 20.85 3.83
CA THR A 40 11.13 20.52 4.46
C THR A 40 11.94 19.47 3.69
N GLY A 41 11.52 19.12 2.47
CA GLY A 41 12.25 18.23 1.58
C GLY A 41 12.09 16.74 1.91
N MET A 42 10.96 16.35 2.50
CA MET A 42 10.48 14.98 2.66
C MET A 42 9.20 14.76 1.85
N SER A 43 9.22 15.22 0.60
CA SER A 43 8.10 15.21 -0.32
C SER A 43 7.84 13.84 -0.96
N VAL A 44 6.60 13.58 -1.36
CA VAL A 44 6.26 12.42 -2.23
C VAL A 44 7.03 12.49 -3.55
N ARG A 45 7.39 13.69 -4.03
CA ARG A 45 8.21 13.83 -5.23
C ARG A 45 9.53 13.06 -5.15
N LYS A 46 10.14 12.92 -3.96
CA LYS A 46 11.36 12.11 -3.78
C LYS A 46 11.12 10.62 -3.91
N GLU A 47 9.91 10.17 -3.60
CA GLU A 47 9.48 8.78 -3.82
C GLU A 47 9.32 8.53 -5.32
N VAL A 48 8.69 9.46 -6.05
CA VAL A 48 8.58 9.42 -7.52
C VAL A 48 9.96 9.39 -8.18
N GLU A 49 10.90 10.24 -7.74
CA GLU A 49 12.28 10.24 -8.25
C GLU A 49 13.02 8.91 -8.00
N MET A 50 12.78 8.28 -6.85
CA MET A 50 13.33 6.96 -6.52
C MET A 50 12.81 5.88 -7.48
N VAL A 51 11.52 5.93 -7.82
CA VAL A 51 10.90 4.98 -8.76
C VAL A 51 11.46 5.15 -10.16
N GLY A 52 11.59 6.39 -10.66
CA GLY A 52 12.24 6.64 -11.94
C GLY A 52 13.69 6.15 -12.00
N LEU A 53 14.38 6.16 -10.87
CA LEU A 53 15.72 5.59 -10.77
C LEU A 53 15.71 4.06 -10.75
N ALA A 54 14.78 3.44 -10.01
CA ALA A 54 14.58 1.99 -10.02
C ALA A 54 14.28 1.48 -11.43
N ARG A 55 13.42 2.19 -12.18
CA ARG A 55 13.11 1.86 -13.57
C ARG A 55 14.33 1.85 -14.48
N ARG A 56 15.21 2.87 -14.37
CA ARG A 56 16.49 2.93 -15.10
C ARG A 56 17.47 1.81 -14.71
N MET A 57 17.31 1.26 -13.51
CA MET A 57 18.11 0.16 -12.99
C MET A 57 17.47 -1.20 -13.25
N ASP A 58 16.39 -1.26 -14.03
CA ASP A 58 15.67 -2.50 -14.35
C ASP A 58 15.27 -3.26 -13.08
N LEU A 59 14.62 -2.52 -12.16
CA LEU A 59 13.96 -3.05 -10.98
C LEU A 59 12.46 -2.86 -11.16
N PHE A 60 11.69 -3.92 -10.92
CA PHE A 60 10.23 -3.82 -10.89
C PHE A 60 9.80 -2.85 -9.79
N SER A 61 8.75 -2.11 -10.02
CA SER A 61 8.24 -1.11 -9.10
C SER A 61 6.75 -1.27 -8.90
N ILE A 62 6.36 -1.48 -7.65
CA ILE A 62 4.97 -1.57 -7.21
C ILE A 62 4.76 -0.54 -6.12
N VAL A 63 4.01 0.52 -6.40
CA VAL A 63 4.04 1.75 -5.58
C VAL A 63 2.68 2.12 -5.04
N TYR A 64 2.64 2.65 -3.83
CA TYR A 64 1.46 3.26 -3.25
C TYR A 64 1.32 4.70 -3.73
N VAL A 65 0.09 5.07 -4.09
CA VAL A 65 -0.31 6.46 -4.37
C VAL A 65 -1.61 6.78 -3.64
N GLY A 66 -1.74 8.03 -3.16
CA GLY A 66 -2.92 8.50 -2.43
C GLY A 66 -3.82 9.43 -3.25
N SER A 67 -3.39 9.82 -4.47
CA SER A 67 -4.12 10.78 -5.29
C SER A 67 -3.96 10.54 -6.80
N PRO A 68 -4.90 11.06 -7.62
CA PRO A 68 -4.78 11.06 -9.08
C PRO A 68 -3.50 11.71 -9.61
N GLU A 69 -3.00 12.76 -8.95
CA GLU A 69 -1.77 13.45 -9.34
C GLU A 69 -0.55 12.58 -9.09
N GLU A 70 -0.46 11.94 -7.92
CA GLU A 70 0.61 10.99 -7.61
C GLU A 70 0.61 9.80 -8.58
N ALA A 71 -0.57 9.36 -9.04
CA ALA A 71 -0.70 8.31 -10.05
C ALA A 71 -0.09 8.69 -11.41
N ARG A 72 -0.35 9.94 -11.87
CA ARG A 72 0.26 10.46 -13.10
C ARG A 72 1.77 10.55 -12.98
N ASP A 73 2.25 11.10 -11.87
CA ASP A 73 3.67 11.25 -11.58
C ASP A 73 4.39 9.89 -11.56
N MET A 74 3.82 8.89 -10.91
CA MET A 74 4.38 7.53 -10.87
C MET A 74 4.34 6.85 -12.24
N ALA A 75 3.25 7.02 -12.99
CA ALA A 75 3.14 6.48 -14.35
C ALA A 75 4.18 7.09 -15.29
N GLU A 76 4.43 8.40 -15.20
CA GLU A 76 5.39 9.15 -16.03
C GLU A 76 6.83 8.67 -15.81
N VAL A 77 7.20 8.37 -14.56
CA VAL A 77 8.55 7.86 -14.25
C VAL A 77 8.72 6.36 -14.49
N GLY A 78 7.66 5.67 -14.92
CA GLY A 78 7.71 4.28 -15.35
C GLY A 78 7.41 3.26 -14.26
N ALA A 79 6.55 3.57 -13.28
CA ALA A 79 6.10 2.60 -12.27
C ALA A 79 5.38 1.39 -12.91
N ASP A 80 5.81 0.16 -12.66
CA ASP A 80 5.22 -1.02 -13.31
C ASP A 80 3.82 -1.36 -12.78
N ALA A 81 3.60 -1.15 -11.47
CA ALA A 81 2.32 -1.31 -10.82
C ALA A 81 2.02 -0.15 -9.86
N ILE A 82 0.78 0.33 -9.87
CA ILE A 82 0.28 1.39 -9.00
C ILE A 82 -0.82 0.82 -8.11
N ILE A 83 -0.62 0.96 -6.80
CA ILE A 83 -1.58 0.59 -5.77
C ILE A 83 -2.31 1.85 -5.31
N ALA A 84 -3.60 1.96 -5.63
CA ALA A 84 -4.48 2.98 -5.10
C ALA A 84 -4.67 2.77 -3.59
N HIS A 85 -4.05 3.62 -2.77
CA HIS A 85 -4.10 3.54 -1.32
C HIS A 85 -5.19 4.47 -0.78
N VAL A 86 -6.35 3.91 -0.44
CA VAL A 86 -7.53 4.67 0.00
C VAL A 86 -7.57 4.87 1.52
N GLY A 87 -6.42 5.13 2.14
CA GLY A 87 -6.27 5.32 3.58
C GLY A 87 -5.95 4.05 4.38
N THR A 88 -5.74 4.18 5.70
CA THR A 88 -5.33 3.07 6.57
C THR A 88 -6.42 2.01 6.72
N THR A 89 -6.05 0.73 6.62
CA THR A 89 -6.99 -0.39 6.73
C THR A 89 -7.67 -0.43 8.11
N ILE A 90 -8.99 -0.60 8.10
CA ILE A 90 -9.82 -0.75 9.30
C ILE A 90 -9.67 -2.17 9.88
N GLY A 91 -9.66 -2.31 11.20
CA GLY A 91 -9.74 -3.59 11.90
C GLY A 91 -8.42 -4.15 12.47
N GLY A 92 -8.54 -5.24 13.26
CA GLY A 92 -7.47 -5.79 14.12
C GLY A 92 -7.44 -5.16 15.51
N SER A 93 -6.67 -5.72 16.43
CA SER A 93 -6.61 -5.29 17.84
C SER A 93 -6.07 -3.86 18.08
N ILE A 94 -5.38 -3.28 17.08
CA ILE A 94 -4.74 -1.93 17.12
C ILE A 94 -5.14 -1.07 15.87
N GLY A 95 -6.03 -1.57 15.01
CA GLY A 95 -6.40 -0.87 13.76
C GLY A 95 -7.20 0.42 13.98
N VAL A 96 -7.39 1.19 12.89
CA VAL A 96 -8.29 2.34 12.92
C VAL A 96 -9.70 1.85 13.26
N VAL A 97 -10.33 2.49 14.25
CA VAL A 97 -11.60 2.03 14.84
C VAL A 97 -12.81 2.51 14.04
N GLU A 98 -12.69 3.65 13.34
CA GLU A 98 -13.76 4.21 12.52
C GLU A 98 -13.35 4.24 11.04
N ALA A 99 -14.25 3.76 10.18
CA ALA A 99 -14.11 3.94 8.74
C ALA A 99 -14.19 5.42 8.41
N THR A 100 -13.11 5.98 7.85
CA THR A 100 -13.15 7.36 7.34
C THR A 100 -13.89 7.47 6.00
N MET A 101 -14.26 6.34 5.37
CA MET A 101 -15.00 6.28 4.11
C MET A 101 -15.76 4.94 3.93
N THR A 102 -16.77 4.95 3.08
CA THR A 102 -17.53 3.75 2.67
C THR A 102 -16.77 2.93 1.63
N LEU A 103 -17.22 1.69 1.36
CA LEU A 103 -16.62 0.84 0.33
C LEU A 103 -16.88 1.41 -1.08
N GLU A 104 -18.04 2.04 -1.28
CA GLU A 104 -18.40 2.79 -2.48
C GLU A 104 -17.47 3.98 -2.71
N ASP A 105 -17.19 4.76 -1.66
CA ASP A 105 -16.22 5.88 -1.74
C ASP A 105 -14.80 5.38 -2.07
N ALA A 106 -14.41 4.23 -1.50
CA ALA A 106 -13.14 3.58 -1.79
C ALA A 106 -13.04 3.14 -3.26
N ALA A 107 -14.12 2.58 -3.83
CA ALA A 107 -14.19 2.23 -5.24
C ALA A 107 -14.07 3.49 -6.13
N ALA A 108 -14.83 4.54 -5.83
CA ALA A 108 -14.79 5.79 -6.57
C ALA A 108 -13.37 6.41 -6.59
N ARG A 109 -12.73 6.52 -5.40
CA ARG A 109 -11.36 7.03 -5.29
C ARG A 109 -10.34 6.16 -6.02
N THR A 110 -10.50 4.84 -5.94
CA THR A 110 -9.64 3.90 -6.66
C THR A 110 -9.74 4.14 -8.17
N GLN A 111 -10.96 4.24 -8.71
CA GLN A 111 -11.14 4.48 -10.14
C GLN A 111 -10.57 5.84 -10.58
N GLU A 112 -10.76 6.90 -9.79
CA GLU A 112 -10.17 8.22 -10.10
C GLU A 112 -8.64 8.17 -10.22
N ILE A 113 -7.98 7.42 -9.35
CA ILE A 113 -6.53 7.20 -9.38
C ILE A 113 -6.12 6.42 -10.63
N ILE A 114 -6.85 5.35 -10.96
CA ILE A 114 -6.58 4.51 -12.12
C ILE A 114 -6.71 5.30 -13.42
N GLU A 115 -7.83 6.00 -13.60
CA GLU A 115 -8.08 6.83 -14.77
C GLU A 115 -6.97 7.84 -14.99
N ALA A 116 -6.55 8.51 -13.92
CA ALA A 116 -5.48 9.50 -14.01
C ALA A 116 -4.15 8.89 -14.46
N GLY A 117 -3.75 7.75 -13.90
CA GLY A 117 -2.55 7.05 -14.35
C GLY A 117 -2.65 6.58 -15.82
N LYS A 118 -3.81 6.05 -16.23
CA LYS A 118 -4.08 5.60 -17.60
C LYS A 118 -3.96 6.70 -18.64
N THR A 119 -4.22 7.96 -18.28
CA THR A 119 -3.98 9.11 -19.19
C THR A 119 -2.51 9.31 -19.56
N VAL A 120 -1.59 8.75 -18.76
CA VAL A 120 -0.13 8.85 -18.98
C VAL A 120 0.40 7.60 -19.66
N ARG A 121 -0.03 6.41 -19.19
CA ARG A 121 0.45 5.12 -19.72
C ARG A 121 -0.58 4.02 -19.49
N ASP A 122 -0.79 3.19 -20.51
CA ASP A 122 -1.84 2.17 -20.58
C ASP A 122 -1.40 0.76 -20.14
N ASP A 123 -0.10 0.53 -19.97
CA ASP A 123 0.47 -0.78 -19.57
C ASP A 123 0.70 -0.94 -18.06
N VAL A 124 0.30 0.05 -17.25
CA VAL A 124 0.46 0.02 -15.79
C VAL A 124 -0.52 -0.96 -15.16
N ILE A 125 -0.03 -1.80 -14.25
CA ILE A 125 -0.88 -2.71 -13.45
C ILE A 125 -1.50 -1.91 -12.29
N TYR A 126 -2.82 -1.86 -12.23
CA TYR A 126 -3.53 -1.17 -11.15
C TYR A 126 -4.09 -2.13 -10.11
N LEU A 127 -3.83 -1.83 -8.84
CA LEU A 127 -4.25 -2.63 -7.68
C LEU A 127 -4.89 -1.72 -6.63
N SER A 128 -5.70 -2.30 -5.74
CA SER A 128 -6.31 -1.58 -4.61
C SER A 128 -5.68 -1.96 -3.26
N HIS A 129 -5.71 -1.03 -2.31
CA HIS A 129 -5.30 -1.27 -0.92
C HIS A 129 -5.91 -0.26 0.06
N GLY A 130 -6.19 -0.73 1.28
CA GLY A 130 -6.44 0.15 2.42
C GLY A 130 -7.91 0.50 2.64
N GLY A 131 -8.14 1.44 3.57
CA GLY A 131 -9.46 1.91 3.96
C GLY A 131 -10.39 0.77 4.41
N PRO A 132 -11.61 0.67 3.86
CA PRO A 132 -12.56 -0.38 4.20
C PRO A 132 -12.26 -1.74 3.55
N ILE A 133 -11.22 -1.85 2.72
CA ILE A 133 -10.89 -3.09 1.98
C ILE A 133 -10.11 -4.04 2.90
N SER A 134 -10.83 -4.88 3.64
CA SER A 134 -10.27 -5.68 4.73
C SER A 134 -10.38 -7.19 4.51
N LYS A 135 -11.35 -7.64 3.71
CA LYS A 135 -11.67 -9.04 3.45
C LYS A 135 -11.72 -9.36 1.95
N PRO A 136 -11.72 -10.64 1.56
CA PRO A 136 -11.85 -11.03 0.16
C PRO A 136 -13.09 -10.45 -0.54
N GLU A 137 -14.22 -10.35 0.16
CA GLU A 137 -15.46 -9.81 -0.40
C GLU A 137 -15.35 -8.31 -0.71
N ASP A 138 -14.65 -7.56 0.15
CA ASP A 138 -14.39 -6.13 -0.08
C ASP A 138 -13.48 -5.94 -1.30
N ALA A 139 -12.43 -6.76 -1.43
CA ALA A 139 -11.51 -6.72 -2.57
C ALA A 139 -12.21 -7.11 -3.88
N ALA A 140 -13.10 -8.11 -3.82
CA ALA A 140 -13.94 -8.50 -4.96
C ALA A 140 -14.84 -7.33 -5.40
N TYR A 141 -15.49 -6.66 -4.46
CA TYR A 141 -16.31 -5.49 -4.75
C TYR A 141 -15.51 -4.41 -5.49
N ILE A 142 -14.29 -4.08 -5.03
CA ILE A 142 -13.46 -3.08 -5.73
C ILE A 142 -13.12 -3.52 -7.15
N ASN A 143 -12.74 -4.78 -7.37
CA ASN A 143 -12.42 -5.29 -8.71
C ASN A 143 -13.65 -5.32 -9.64
N GLU A 144 -14.86 -5.51 -9.11
CA GLU A 144 -16.11 -5.49 -9.88
C GLU A 144 -16.56 -4.07 -10.28
N HIS A 145 -16.13 -3.05 -9.54
CA HIS A 145 -16.59 -1.67 -9.69
C HIS A 145 -15.50 -0.71 -10.20
N THR A 146 -14.30 -1.21 -10.46
CA THR A 146 -13.15 -0.43 -10.94
C THR A 146 -12.32 -1.23 -11.92
N ASP A 147 -11.34 -0.58 -12.56
CA ASP A 147 -10.37 -1.23 -13.44
C ASP A 147 -9.19 -1.89 -12.69
N ALA A 148 -9.25 -1.96 -11.36
CA ALA A 148 -8.23 -2.65 -10.58
C ALA A 148 -8.24 -4.15 -10.93
N VAL A 149 -7.06 -4.72 -11.18
CA VAL A 149 -6.92 -6.14 -11.55
C VAL A 149 -6.59 -7.02 -10.34
N GLY A 150 -6.63 -6.45 -9.13
CA GLY A 150 -6.29 -7.15 -7.92
C GLY A 150 -6.18 -6.25 -6.69
N PHE A 151 -5.78 -6.88 -5.59
CA PHE A 151 -5.69 -6.28 -4.27
C PHE A 151 -4.34 -6.64 -3.64
N VAL A 152 -3.70 -5.66 -2.98
CA VAL A 152 -2.49 -5.89 -2.20
C VAL A 152 -2.88 -5.97 -0.72
N GLY A 153 -2.86 -7.16 -0.16
CA GLY A 153 -3.02 -7.37 1.27
C GLY A 153 -1.69 -7.28 2.01
N ALA A 154 -1.67 -6.55 3.12
CA ALA A 154 -0.54 -6.55 4.07
C ALA A 154 -1.05 -7.08 5.42
N SER A 155 -1.36 -6.16 6.34
CA SER A 155 -1.84 -6.52 7.68
C SER A 155 -3.12 -7.35 7.68
N SER A 156 -4.02 -7.18 6.71
CA SER A 156 -5.25 -7.98 6.60
C SER A 156 -4.93 -9.47 6.44
N LEU A 157 -4.00 -9.83 5.56
CA LEU A 157 -3.64 -11.23 5.31
C LEU A 157 -2.88 -11.84 6.48
N GLU A 158 -1.89 -11.13 7.01
CA GLU A 158 -1.07 -11.64 8.12
C GLU A 158 -1.90 -11.81 9.41
N ARG A 159 -2.76 -10.84 9.74
CA ARG A 159 -3.59 -10.91 10.95
C ARG A 159 -4.67 -11.96 10.84
N MET A 160 -5.43 -11.98 9.74
CA MET A 160 -6.51 -12.96 9.55
C MET A 160 -5.98 -14.39 9.57
N ALA A 161 -4.77 -14.64 9.05
CA ALA A 161 -4.20 -15.98 9.03
C ALA A 161 -3.68 -16.45 10.42
N VAL A 162 -3.26 -15.52 11.29
CA VAL A 162 -2.42 -15.85 12.45
C VAL A 162 -3.04 -15.48 13.80
N GLU A 163 -3.72 -14.34 13.94
CA GLU A 163 -4.13 -13.83 15.26
C GLU A 163 -5.17 -14.72 15.94
N ASP A 164 -6.23 -15.11 15.22
CA ASP A 164 -7.30 -15.92 15.79
C ASP A 164 -6.85 -17.35 16.06
N SER A 165 -6.04 -17.92 15.17
CA SER A 165 -5.56 -19.30 15.28
C SER A 165 -4.61 -19.46 16.48
N LEU A 166 -3.62 -18.59 16.65
CA LEU A 166 -2.70 -18.64 17.79
C LEU A 166 -3.41 -18.34 19.13
N THR A 167 -4.31 -17.36 19.15
CA THR A 167 -5.03 -17.00 20.37
C THR A 167 -5.93 -18.14 20.81
N SER A 168 -6.68 -18.74 19.87
CA SER A 168 -7.56 -19.88 20.16
C SER A 168 -6.77 -21.09 20.63
N LEU A 169 -5.68 -21.44 19.92
CA LEU A 169 -4.78 -22.52 20.31
C LEU A 169 -4.18 -22.30 21.70
N THR A 170 -3.77 -21.07 22.01
CA THR A 170 -3.24 -20.72 23.34
C THR A 170 -4.30 -20.89 24.42
N ARG A 171 -5.55 -20.46 24.18
CA ARG A 171 -6.66 -20.65 25.11
C ARG A 171 -6.93 -22.14 25.36
N GLU A 172 -6.85 -22.97 24.32
CA GLU A 172 -6.98 -24.42 24.43
C GLU A 172 -5.87 -25.03 25.30
N PHE A 173 -4.60 -24.68 25.07
CA PHE A 173 -3.52 -25.13 25.94
C PHE A 173 -3.68 -24.66 27.39
N LYS A 174 -4.18 -23.45 27.61
CA LYS A 174 -4.45 -22.88 28.94
C LYS A 174 -5.64 -23.52 29.66
N SER A 175 -6.56 -24.14 28.94
CA SER A 175 -7.71 -24.82 29.53
C SER A 175 -7.42 -26.26 29.98
N ILE A 176 -6.26 -26.81 29.62
CA ILE A 176 -5.81 -28.14 30.05
C ILE A 176 -5.81 -28.20 31.59
N PRO A 177 -6.59 -29.10 32.21
CA PRO A 177 -6.67 -29.22 33.66
C PRO A 177 -5.31 -29.57 34.27
N VAL A 178 -4.84 -28.75 35.21
CA VAL A 178 -3.69 -29.07 36.07
C VAL A 178 -4.19 -29.39 37.47
N LYS A 179 -3.62 -30.43 38.11
CA LYS A 179 -3.84 -30.66 39.54
C LYS A 179 -3.32 -29.43 40.28
N ARG A 180 -4.24 -28.61 40.79
CA ARG A 180 -3.89 -27.54 41.74
C ARG A 180 -3.36 -28.22 43.00
N LYS A 181 -2.09 -27.95 43.34
CA LYS A 181 -1.55 -28.25 44.66
C LYS A 181 -2.12 -27.26 45.66
#